data_AF-A0A8J2K395-F1
#
_entry.id   AF-A0A8J2K395-F1
#
_cell.length_a   1.000
_cell.length_b   1.000
_cell.length_c   1.000
_cell.angle_alpha   90.00
_cell.angle_beta   90.00
_cell.angle_gamma   90.00
#
_symmetry.space_group_name_H-M   'P 1'
#
loop_
_entity.id
_entity.type
_entity.pdbx_description
1 polymer ?
#
loop_
_entity_poly.entity_id
_entity_poly.type
_entity_poly.pdbx_seq_one_letter_code
_entity_poly.pdbx_strand_id
1 'polypeptide(L)'
;ETQHGVPAVYDGFPKSCFSNDGNHAYFLTSYNARNYLLHIQRQADNLTISVSDKFPTDVQAILSVGNDFLLVSCNTSTRIPSLQLIDIKTGDFGKIELTESAPIHEPEPKVVIIPAELPPDELMPPSIYIEHVREETIPLIVIPHGGPHGVLPNNFDHDTVYFTKLDKIVLDSRYQEWMQKFGPKTKRYVAQLGYCKKVYI
;
A
#
# COMPACT_ATOMS: atom_id res chain seq x y z
N GLU A 1 21.16 -22.06 17.52
CA GLU A 1 21.45 -20.68 17.07
C GLU A 1 20.17 -20.11 16.48
N THR A 2 19.55 -19.17 17.21
CA THR A 2 18.32 -18.51 16.78
C THR A 2 18.66 -17.53 15.66
N GLN A 3 18.45 -17.95 14.42
CA GLN A 3 18.31 -17.02 13.30
C GLN A 3 17.00 -16.25 13.51
N HIS A 4 17.02 -15.26 14.40
CA HIS A 4 16.06 -14.17 14.35
C HIS A 4 16.29 -13.49 13.01
N GLY A 5 15.46 -13.83 12.03
CA GLY A 5 15.46 -13.20 10.72
C GLY A 5 15.50 -11.70 10.92
N VAL A 6 16.52 -11.06 10.34
CA VAL A 6 16.62 -9.60 10.33
C VAL A 6 15.29 -9.09 9.76
N PRO A 7 14.53 -8.25 10.49
CA PRO A 7 13.32 -7.67 9.93
C PRO A 7 13.71 -6.99 8.63
N ALA A 8 13.09 -7.42 7.53
CA ALA A 8 13.44 -6.94 6.20
C ALA A 8 13.50 -5.41 6.23
N VAL A 9 14.70 -4.88 5.94
CA VAL A 9 14.89 -3.45 5.74
C VAL A 9 14.31 -3.16 4.36
N TYR A 10 13.01 -2.92 4.38
CA TYR A 10 12.23 -2.45 3.26
C TYR A 10 12.71 -1.05 2.85
N ASP A 11 12.49 -0.66 1.61
CA ASP A 11 12.63 0.71 1.08
C ASP A 11 11.58 1.68 1.70
N GLY A 12 11.44 1.60 3.02
CA GLY A 12 10.50 2.28 3.90
C GLY A 12 11.27 3.00 5.00
N PHE A 13 12.35 3.69 4.64
CA PHE A 13 12.76 4.82 5.49
C PHE A 13 11.53 5.71 5.64
N PRO A 14 11.16 6.06 6.89
CA PRO A 14 9.96 6.84 7.08
C PRO A 14 10.10 8.12 6.27
N LYS A 15 9.13 8.35 5.38
CA LYS A 15 9.11 9.59 4.60
C LYS A 15 8.88 10.70 5.60
N SER A 16 9.94 11.44 5.86
CA SER A 16 9.98 12.44 6.89
C SER A 16 9.73 13.81 6.29
N CYS A 17 8.96 14.62 6.99
CA CYS A 17 8.74 16.00 6.63
C CYS A 17 8.69 16.85 7.91
N PHE A 18 9.38 17.98 7.88
CA PHE A 18 9.53 18.89 9.00
C PHE A 18 8.78 20.17 8.68
N SER A 19 8.08 20.73 9.67
CA SER A 19 7.50 22.06 9.53
C SER A 19 8.59 23.12 9.49
N ASN A 20 8.32 24.21 8.77
CA ASN A 20 9.27 25.32 8.65
C ASN A 20 9.53 26.05 9.98
N ASP A 21 8.59 25.98 10.92
CA ASP A 21 8.75 26.55 12.26
C ASP A 21 9.54 25.65 13.21
N GLY A 22 9.90 24.43 12.79
CA GLY A 22 10.63 23.45 13.59
C GLY A 22 9.85 22.83 14.75
N ASN A 23 8.54 23.10 14.85
CA ASN A 23 7.71 22.59 15.95
C ASN A 23 7.07 21.23 15.65
N HIS A 24 7.04 20.80 14.39
CA HIS A 24 6.41 19.56 13.97
C HIS A 24 7.35 18.73 13.08
N ALA A 25 7.39 17.42 13.34
CA ALA A 25 7.98 16.45 12.43
C ALA A 25 7.01 15.29 12.23
N TYR A 26 6.81 14.91 10.98
CA TYR A 26 5.94 13.82 10.59
C TYR A 26 6.75 12.74 9.91
N PHE A 27 6.48 11.49 10.25
CA PHE A 27 7.12 10.32 9.70
C PHE A 27 6.03 9.36 9.24
N LEU A 28 5.99 9.09 7.95
CA LEU A 28 5.08 8.11 7.35
C LEU A 28 5.80 6.78 7.19
N THR A 29 5.24 5.72 7.76
CA THR A 29 5.69 4.35 7.52
C THR A 29 4.52 3.46 7.15
N SER A 30 4.77 2.43 6.34
CA SER A 30 3.75 1.50 5.89
C SER A 30 4.06 0.10 6.42
N TYR A 31 3.07 -0.53 7.03
CA TYR A 31 3.18 -1.91 7.52
C TYR A 31 1.88 -2.65 7.29
N ASN A 32 1.96 -3.88 6.79
CA ASN A 32 0.79 -4.73 6.53
C ASN A 32 -0.33 -4.04 5.72
N ALA A 33 0.06 -3.33 4.64
CA ALA A 33 -0.86 -2.54 3.80
C ALA A 33 -1.62 -1.40 4.51
N ARG A 34 -1.16 -0.99 5.70
CA ARG A 34 -1.65 0.19 6.41
C ARG A 34 -0.58 1.25 6.51
N ASN A 35 -1.00 2.50 6.60
CA ASN A 35 -0.13 3.63 6.86
C ASN A 35 -0.19 4.01 8.34
N TYR A 36 0.98 4.23 8.91
CA TYR A 36 1.17 4.73 10.26
C TYR A 36 1.83 6.10 10.16
N LEU A 37 1.19 7.10 10.76
CA LEU A 37 1.73 8.44 10.88
C LEU A 37 2.25 8.63 12.30
N LEU A 38 3.57 8.79 12.42
CA LEU A 38 4.21 9.24 13.64
C LEU A 38 4.33 10.78 13.57
N HIS A 39 3.81 11.45 14.58
CA HIS A 39 3.88 12.90 14.72
C HIS A 39 4.64 13.25 16.00
N ILE A 40 5.71 14.03 15.83
CA ILE A 40 6.48 14.62 16.91
C ILE A 40 6.15 16.10 16.96
N GLN A 41 5.72 16.59 18.10
CA GLN A 41 5.46 18.01 18.34
C GLN A 41 6.36 18.54 19.45
N ARG A 42 6.97 19.69 19.20
CA ARG A 42 7.70 20.46 20.19
C ARG A 42 6.84 21.63 20.65
N GLN A 43 6.69 21.75 21.96
CA GLN A 43 6.08 22.92 22.60
C GLN A 43 7.03 23.42 23.70
N ALA A 44 7.70 24.55 23.43
CA ALA A 44 8.78 25.07 24.27
C ALA A 44 9.86 24.00 24.54
N ASP A 45 9.92 23.51 25.78
CA ASP A 45 10.91 22.52 26.26
C ASP A 45 10.35 21.09 26.32
N ASN A 46 9.10 20.87 25.93
CA ASN A 46 8.47 19.56 25.91
C ASN A 46 8.36 18.99 24.50
N LEU A 47 8.55 17.68 24.39
CA LEU A 47 8.31 16.89 23.18
C LEU A 47 7.16 15.93 23.43
N THR A 48 6.17 15.95 22.55
CA THR A 48 5.09 14.95 22.52
C THR A 48 5.22 14.10 21.26
N ILE A 49 4.94 12.82 21.41
CA ILE A 49 5.00 11.84 20.33
C ILE A 49 3.65 11.15 20.26
N SER A 50 3.05 11.12 19.08
CA SER A 50 1.80 10.42 18.82
C SER A 50 1.93 9.55 17.57
N VAL A 51 1.20 8.44 17.57
CA VAL A 51 1.14 7.50 16.45
C VAL A 51 -0.32 7.32 16.08
N SER A 52 -0.63 7.44 14.79
CA SER A 52 -1.95 7.17 14.26
C SER A 52 -1.90 6.08 13.20
N ASP A 53 -2.72 5.05 13.36
CA ASP A 53 -2.95 3.96 12.40
C ASP A 53 -4.14 4.24 11.47
N LYS A 54 -4.81 5.39 11.64
CA LYS A 54 -5.93 5.85 10.83
C LYS A 54 -5.49 6.65 9.61
N PHE A 55 -4.18 6.83 9.41
CA PHE A 55 -3.70 7.64 8.32
C PHE A 55 -4.04 6.99 6.97
N PRO A 56 -4.50 7.75 5.96
CA PRO A 56 -5.01 7.16 4.72
C PRO A 56 -3.96 6.31 4.00
N THR A 57 -4.36 5.13 3.53
CA THR A 57 -3.47 4.09 2.97
C THR A 57 -2.98 4.37 1.56
N ASP A 58 -3.65 5.26 0.84
CA ASP A 58 -3.31 5.77 -0.49
C ASP A 58 -2.27 6.89 -0.45
N VAL A 59 -1.93 7.42 0.73
CA VAL A 59 -0.85 8.40 0.84
C VAL A 59 0.49 7.71 0.64
N GLN A 60 1.19 8.12 -0.41
CA GLN A 60 2.54 7.64 -0.68
C GLN A 60 3.58 8.42 0.08
N ALA A 61 3.47 9.75 0.16
CA ALA A 61 4.49 10.60 0.74
C ALA A 61 3.90 11.89 1.31
N ILE A 62 4.56 12.40 2.35
CA ILE A 62 4.35 13.75 2.86
C ILE A 62 5.36 14.66 2.16
N LEU A 63 4.86 15.66 1.46
CA LEU A 63 5.68 16.58 0.66
C LEU A 63 5.95 17.88 1.41
N SER A 64 5.00 18.33 2.24
CA SER A 64 5.14 19.54 3.05
C SER A 64 4.25 19.52 4.28
N VAL A 65 4.66 20.23 5.33
CA VAL A 65 3.94 20.39 6.59
C VAL A 65 3.59 21.86 6.78
N GLY A 66 2.29 22.16 6.75
CA GLY A 66 1.75 23.43 7.21
C GLY A 66 1.21 23.33 8.64
N ASN A 67 0.70 24.45 9.16
CA ASN A 67 0.13 24.50 10.52
C ASN A 67 -1.14 23.67 10.65
N ASP A 68 -1.94 23.65 9.58
CA ASP A 68 -3.29 23.08 9.57
C ASP A 68 -3.41 21.89 8.63
N PHE A 69 -2.50 21.78 7.66
CA PHE A 69 -2.58 20.82 6.58
C PHE A 69 -1.23 20.18 6.29
N LEU A 70 -1.26 18.92 5.88
CA LEU A 70 -0.15 18.25 5.20
C LEU A 70 -0.40 18.27 3.70
N LEU A 71 0.61 18.66 2.92
CA LEU A 71 0.62 18.39 1.48
C LEU A 71 1.14 16.98 1.27
N VAL A 72 0.37 16.15 0.58
CA VAL A 72 0.70 14.75 0.35
C VAL A 72 0.59 14.37 -1.13
N SER A 73 1.40 13.40 -1.55
CA SER A 73 1.16 12.68 -2.81
C SER A 73 0.35 11.42 -2.50
N CYS A 74 -0.78 11.26 -3.19
CA CYS A 74 -1.65 10.10 -3.06
C CYS A 74 -1.68 9.32 -4.37
N ASN A 75 -1.73 8.01 -4.29
CA ASN A 75 -2.08 7.15 -5.41
C ASN A 75 -2.54 5.76 -4.93
N THR A 76 -3.13 5.01 -5.85
CA THR A 76 -3.41 3.59 -5.66
C THR A 76 -3.18 2.86 -6.98
N SER A 77 -3.25 1.54 -6.96
CA SER A 77 -3.30 0.75 -8.19
C SER A 77 -4.52 1.01 -9.08
N THR A 78 -5.53 1.74 -8.57
CA THR A 78 -6.80 2.05 -9.27
C THR A 78 -6.99 3.55 -9.55
N ARG A 79 -6.14 4.41 -8.99
CA ARG A 79 -6.20 5.86 -9.15
C ARG A 79 -4.87 6.44 -9.57
N ILE A 80 -4.92 7.36 -10.53
CA ILE A 80 -3.74 8.10 -10.96
C ILE A 80 -3.14 8.90 -9.79
N PRO A 81 -1.81 9.15 -9.80
CA PRO A 81 -1.19 9.99 -8.79
C PRO A 81 -1.80 11.39 -8.74
N SER A 82 -2.02 11.87 -7.52
CA SER A 82 -2.62 13.16 -7.25
C SER A 82 -1.97 13.85 -6.05
N LEU A 83 -2.13 15.16 -5.98
CA LEU A 83 -1.78 15.97 -4.83
C LEU A 83 -3.03 16.28 -4.03
N GLN A 84 -2.93 16.12 -2.71
CA GLN A 84 -4.02 16.36 -1.79
C GLN A 84 -3.51 17.08 -0.55
N LEU A 85 -4.38 17.85 0.10
CA LEU A 85 -4.17 18.34 1.45
C LEU A 85 -4.89 17.43 2.43
N ILE A 86 -4.24 17.12 3.55
CA ILE A 86 -4.85 16.42 4.67
C ILE A 86 -4.97 17.38 5.85
N ASP A 87 -6.19 17.57 6.34
CA ASP A 87 -6.46 18.31 7.58
C ASP A 87 -5.92 17.49 8.78
N ILE A 88 -5.03 18.11 9.55
CA ILE A 88 -4.41 17.51 10.73
C ILE A 88 -4.97 18.05 12.06
N LYS A 89 -5.83 19.07 12.04
CA LYS A 89 -6.42 19.64 13.26
C LYS A 89 -7.45 18.73 13.90
N THR A 90 -8.25 18.06 13.09
CA THR A 90 -9.37 17.23 13.56
C THR A 90 -8.94 15.84 13.99
N GLY A 91 -7.78 15.38 13.51
CA GLY A 91 -7.31 14.00 13.68
C GLY A 91 -8.06 12.97 12.84
N ASP A 92 -9.06 13.40 12.07
CA ASP A 92 -9.85 12.55 11.16
C ASP A 92 -9.22 12.43 9.75
N PHE A 93 -8.14 13.18 9.50
CA PHE A 93 -7.39 13.19 8.23
C PHE A 93 -8.29 13.40 6.99
N GLY A 94 -9.24 14.31 7.10
CA GLY A 94 -10.08 14.73 5.97
C GLY A 94 -9.23 15.24 4.82
N LYS A 95 -9.57 14.85 3.59
CA LYS A 95 -8.80 15.17 2.39
C LYS A 95 -9.44 16.25 1.55
N ILE A 96 -8.62 17.16 1.04
CA ILE A 96 -8.99 18.16 0.05
C ILE A 96 -8.14 17.87 -1.18
N GLU A 97 -8.79 17.56 -2.29
CA GLU A 97 -8.12 17.24 -3.53
C GLU A 97 -7.65 18.53 -4.23
N LEU A 98 -6.35 18.62 -4.56
CA LEU A 98 -5.77 19.79 -5.24
C LEU A 98 -5.67 19.61 -6.75
N THR A 99 -5.53 18.35 -7.18
CA THR A 99 -5.45 17.95 -8.58
C THR A 99 -6.50 16.89 -8.83
N GLU A 100 -7.23 16.98 -9.94
CA GLU A 100 -8.18 15.93 -10.32
C GLU A 100 -7.49 14.56 -10.35
N SER A 101 -7.90 13.65 -9.46
CA SER A 101 -7.62 12.22 -9.56
C SER A 101 -8.82 11.56 -10.22
N ALA A 102 -8.64 11.12 -11.46
CA ALA A 102 -9.58 10.24 -12.10
C ALA A 102 -9.23 8.79 -11.72
N PRO A 103 -10.24 7.93 -11.48
CA PRO A 103 -9.99 6.50 -11.47
C PRO A 103 -9.45 6.10 -12.84
N ILE A 104 -8.61 5.08 -12.86
CA ILE A 104 -7.98 4.57 -14.09
C ILE A 104 -9.04 4.01 -15.05
N HIS A 105 -10.14 3.52 -14.48
CA HIS A 105 -11.30 2.93 -15.13
C HIS A 105 -12.58 3.34 -14.44
N GLU A 106 -13.67 3.41 -15.20
CA GLU A 106 -15.02 3.52 -14.66
C GLU A 106 -15.85 2.28 -15.08
N PRO A 107 -16.47 1.56 -14.13
CA PRO A 107 -16.39 1.75 -12.68
C PRO A 107 -15.00 1.46 -12.11
N GLU A 108 -14.65 2.12 -11.00
CA GLU A 108 -13.36 1.92 -10.33
C GLU A 108 -13.20 0.45 -9.93
N PRO A 109 -12.07 -0.22 -10.27
CA PRO A 109 -11.86 -1.61 -9.91
C PRO A 109 -11.83 -1.78 -8.39
N LYS A 110 -12.32 -2.90 -7.89
CA LYS A 110 -12.29 -3.19 -6.45
C LYS A 110 -10.93 -3.75 -6.08
N VAL A 111 -10.28 -3.09 -5.10
CA VAL A 111 -9.05 -3.59 -4.49
C VAL A 111 -9.42 -4.44 -3.27
N VAL A 112 -9.01 -5.71 -3.29
CA VAL A 112 -9.12 -6.63 -2.17
C VAL A 112 -7.72 -6.88 -1.63
N ILE A 113 -7.51 -6.53 -0.37
CA ILE A 113 -6.31 -6.91 0.35
C ILE A 113 -6.61 -8.27 0.96
N ILE A 114 -5.88 -9.30 0.50
CA ILE A 114 -6.02 -10.64 1.05
C ILE A 114 -4.94 -10.78 2.13
N PRO A 115 -5.32 -10.75 3.43
CA PRO A 115 -4.40 -11.18 4.46
C PRO A 115 -4.13 -12.67 4.23
N ALA A 116 -2.87 -13.04 4.05
CA ALA A 116 -2.52 -14.44 4.01
C ALA A 116 -2.71 -15.00 5.43
N GLU A 117 -3.80 -15.73 5.67
CA GLU A 117 -3.85 -16.64 6.80
C GLU A 117 -2.85 -17.76 6.51
N LEU A 118 -1.70 -17.71 7.17
CA LEU A 118 -0.71 -18.76 7.13
C LEU A 118 -0.73 -19.58 8.42
N PRO A 119 -0.17 -20.80 8.38
CA PRO A 119 0.22 -21.50 9.59
C PRO A 119 1.07 -20.59 10.50
N PRO A 120 1.03 -20.77 11.83
CA PRO A 120 1.66 -19.87 12.82
C PRO A 120 3.15 -19.55 12.60
N ASP A 121 3.84 -20.37 11.82
CA ASP A 121 5.29 -20.37 11.65
C ASP A 121 5.76 -19.68 10.34
N GLU A 122 4.83 -19.26 9.48
CA GLU A 122 5.16 -18.61 8.21
C GLU A 122 4.51 -17.22 8.16
N LEU A 123 5.33 -16.17 8.04
CA LEU A 123 4.87 -14.80 7.80
C LEU A 123 4.77 -14.59 6.29
N MET A 124 3.56 -14.37 5.77
CA MET A 124 3.36 -13.80 4.44
C MET A 124 2.82 -12.38 4.59
N PRO A 125 3.40 -11.43 3.86
CA PRO A 125 2.82 -10.10 3.74
C PRO A 125 1.48 -10.17 2.99
N PRO A 126 0.59 -9.20 3.22
CA PRO A 126 -0.71 -9.13 2.56
C PRO A 126 -0.52 -9.01 1.05
N SER A 127 -1.31 -9.74 0.27
CA SER A 127 -1.31 -9.63 -1.19
C SER A 127 -2.41 -8.66 -1.63
N ILE A 128 -2.14 -7.88 -2.68
CA ILE A 128 -3.15 -7.00 -3.28
C ILE A 128 -3.73 -7.68 -4.50
N TYR A 129 -5.05 -7.75 -4.52
CA TYR A 129 -5.84 -8.30 -5.60
C TYR A 129 -6.75 -7.21 -6.16
N ILE A 130 -6.76 -7.04 -7.47
CA ILE A 130 -7.58 -6.03 -8.14
C ILE A 130 -8.56 -6.75 -9.07
N GLU A 131 -9.85 -6.64 -8.77
CA GLU A 131 -10.92 -7.23 -9.56
C GLU A 131 -11.81 -6.19 -10.23
N HIS A 132 -12.24 -6.52 -11.45
CA HIS A 132 -13.50 -6.02 -11.99
C HIS A 132 -14.60 -6.98 -11.55
N VAL A 133 -15.68 -6.45 -10.97
CA VAL A 133 -16.84 -7.26 -10.57
C VAL A 133 -17.49 -7.83 -11.82
N ARG A 134 -17.31 -9.13 -12.10
CA ARG A 134 -17.98 -9.86 -13.19
C ARG A 134 -18.25 -11.30 -12.79
N GLU A 135 -19.29 -11.90 -13.39
CA GLU A 135 -19.77 -13.26 -13.09
C GLU A 135 -19.01 -14.38 -13.83
N GLU A 136 -18.03 -14.03 -14.67
CA GLU A 136 -17.31 -14.97 -15.53
C GLU A 136 -15.88 -15.27 -15.05
N THR A 137 -15.29 -16.34 -15.58
CA THR A 137 -13.90 -16.72 -15.30
C THR A 137 -12.93 -15.77 -16.02
N ILE A 138 -12.17 -14.97 -15.26
CA ILE A 138 -11.20 -13.99 -15.79
C ILE A 138 -9.77 -14.56 -15.68
N PRO A 139 -8.88 -14.29 -16.65
CA PRO A 139 -7.46 -14.63 -16.51
C PRO A 139 -6.78 -13.85 -15.38
N LEU A 140 -5.97 -14.55 -14.58
CA LEU A 140 -5.11 -13.94 -13.56
C LEU A 140 -3.71 -13.66 -14.13
N ILE A 141 -3.24 -12.42 -13.93
CA ILE A 141 -1.85 -12.01 -14.04
C ILE A 141 -1.26 -11.94 -12.64
N VAL A 142 -0.15 -12.65 -12.43
CA VAL A 142 0.62 -12.54 -11.20
C VAL A 142 1.86 -11.70 -11.48
N ILE A 143 2.07 -10.66 -10.68
CA ILE A 143 3.30 -9.87 -10.69
C ILE A 143 4.10 -10.28 -9.45
N PRO A 144 5.09 -11.18 -9.58
CA PRO A 144 5.92 -11.59 -8.46
C PRO A 144 6.98 -10.52 -8.17
N HIS A 145 7.11 -10.13 -6.90
CA HIS A 145 8.26 -9.36 -6.45
C HIS A 145 9.08 -10.17 -5.43
N GLY A 146 10.34 -10.44 -5.79
CA GLY A 146 11.22 -11.37 -5.06
C GLY A 146 12.48 -10.75 -4.45
N GLY A 147 12.65 -9.42 -4.55
CA GLY A 147 13.87 -8.76 -4.07
C GLY A 147 13.86 -8.53 -2.54
N PRO A 148 15.00 -8.68 -1.83
CA PRO A 148 15.12 -8.48 -0.37
C PRO A 148 14.72 -7.12 0.16
N HIS A 149 14.59 -6.13 -0.71
CA HIS A 149 14.43 -4.73 -0.31
C HIS A 149 13.18 -4.07 -0.91
N GLY A 150 12.42 -4.74 -1.76
CA GLY A 150 11.24 -4.13 -2.36
C GLY A 150 9.96 -4.50 -1.62
N VAL A 151 9.24 -3.47 -1.20
CA VAL A 151 7.82 -3.54 -0.83
C VAL A 151 7.06 -2.95 -1.99
N LEU A 152 6.00 -3.63 -2.42
CA LEU A 152 5.06 -3.08 -3.39
C LEU A 152 3.83 -2.55 -2.65
N PRO A 153 3.81 -1.29 -2.16
CA PRO A 153 2.59 -0.70 -1.58
C PRO A 153 1.45 -0.70 -2.60
N ASN A 154 0.21 -0.43 -2.17
CA ASN A 154 -0.88 -0.21 -3.12
C ASN A 154 -0.58 1.06 -3.92
N ASN A 155 0.12 0.92 -5.04
CA ASN A 155 0.72 2.02 -5.77
C ASN A 155 0.24 2.00 -7.20
N PHE A 156 0.22 3.18 -7.81
CA PHE A 156 -0.06 3.30 -9.24
C PHE A 156 1.07 2.65 -10.04
N ASP A 157 0.71 1.73 -10.91
CA ASP A 157 1.61 1.00 -11.79
C ASP A 157 0.97 0.86 -13.18
N HIS A 158 1.74 1.21 -14.22
CA HIS A 158 1.23 1.25 -15.60
C HIS A 158 0.87 -0.14 -16.12
N ASP A 159 1.58 -1.19 -15.69
CA ASP A 159 1.31 -2.56 -16.12
C ASP A 159 -0.01 -3.05 -15.51
N THR A 160 -0.23 -2.75 -14.22
CA THR A 160 -1.50 -3.01 -13.52
C THR A 160 -2.66 -2.32 -14.21
N VAL A 161 -2.51 -1.05 -14.62
CA VAL A 161 -3.49 -0.35 -15.44
C VAL A 161 -3.75 -1.08 -16.75
N TYR A 162 -2.69 -1.40 -17.48
CA TYR A 162 -2.79 -2.03 -18.79
C TYR A 162 -3.52 -3.37 -18.72
N PHE A 163 -3.15 -4.25 -17.79
CA PHE A 163 -3.78 -5.56 -17.66
C PHE A 163 -5.23 -5.47 -17.17
N THR A 164 -5.53 -4.56 -16.26
CA THR A 164 -6.92 -4.32 -15.85
C THR A 164 -7.77 -3.77 -17.00
N LYS A 165 -7.22 -2.96 -17.93
CA LYS A 165 -7.91 -2.54 -19.17
C LYS A 165 -8.25 -3.72 -20.09
N LEU A 166 -7.47 -4.80 -20.03
CA LEU A 166 -7.65 -5.99 -20.85
C LEU A 166 -8.55 -7.04 -20.18
N ASP A 167 -9.32 -6.64 -19.17
CA ASP A 167 -10.17 -7.53 -18.39
C ASP A 167 -9.35 -8.70 -17.85
N LYS A 168 -8.31 -8.37 -17.09
CA LYS A 168 -7.48 -9.30 -16.34
C LYS A 168 -7.52 -8.93 -14.88
N ILE A 169 -7.43 -9.95 -14.03
CA ILE A 169 -7.19 -9.76 -12.60
C ILE A 169 -5.69 -9.64 -12.42
N VAL A 170 -5.25 -8.69 -11.60
CA VAL A 170 -3.84 -8.53 -11.23
C VAL A 170 -3.65 -8.88 -9.77
N LEU A 171 -2.70 -9.79 -9.50
CA LEU A 171 -2.23 -10.15 -8.17
C LEU A 171 -0.78 -9.69 -8.00
N ASP A 172 -0.59 -8.72 -7.12
CA ASP A 172 0.73 -8.28 -6.68
C ASP A 172 1.15 -9.09 -5.44
N SER A 173 2.21 -9.89 -5.61
CA SER A 173 2.75 -10.75 -4.56
C SER A 173 3.99 -10.14 -3.93
N ARG A 174 3.88 -9.84 -2.62
CA ARG A 174 4.88 -9.10 -1.84
C ARG A 174 5.97 -9.94 -1.17
N TYR A 175 6.22 -11.17 -1.61
CA TYR A 175 7.07 -12.09 -0.86
C TYR A 175 8.36 -12.49 -1.59
N GLN A 176 9.50 -12.23 -0.93
CA GLN A 176 10.86 -12.43 -1.42
C GLN A 176 11.13 -13.85 -1.93
N GLU A 177 10.51 -14.87 -1.34
CA GLU A 177 10.70 -16.28 -1.71
C GLU A 177 9.47 -16.89 -2.40
N TRP A 178 8.53 -16.06 -2.85
CA TRP A 178 7.23 -16.53 -3.32
C TRP A 178 7.32 -17.44 -4.54
N MET A 179 8.14 -17.05 -5.51
CA MET A 179 8.35 -17.85 -6.71
C MET A 179 9.02 -19.20 -6.39
N GLN A 180 9.88 -19.24 -5.37
CA GLN A 180 10.63 -20.44 -5.00
C GLN A 180 9.82 -21.41 -4.14
N LYS A 181 9.07 -20.92 -3.16
CA LYS A 181 8.31 -21.75 -2.20
C LYS A 181 6.85 -21.96 -2.58
N PHE A 182 6.24 -20.97 -3.23
CA PHE A 182 4.78 -20.91 -3.38
C PHE A 182 4.30 -20.92 -4.83
N GLY A 183 5.14 -20.75 -5.86
CA GLY A 183 4.71 -20.79 -7.26
C GLY A 183 3.69 -21.90 -7.60
N PRO A 184 3.92 -23.17 -7.18
CA PRO A 184 2.94 -24.25 -7.33
C PRO A 184 1.71 -24.16 -6.40
N LYS A 185 1.87 -23.64 -5.17
CA LYS A 185 0.80 -23.47 -4.17
C LYS A 185 -0.10 -22.27 -4.46
N THR A 186 0.41 -21.21 -5.08
CA THR A 186 -0.36 -20.03 -5.48
C THR A 186 -1.43 -20.39 -6.48
N LYS A 187 -1.11 -21.19 -7.50
CA LYS A 187 -2.13 -21.66 -8.45
C LYS A 187 -3.29 -22.32 -7.71
N ARG A 188 -2.98 -23.06 -6.63
CA ARG A 188 -3.97 -23.71 -5.77
C ARG A 188 -4.71 -22.73 -4.87
N TYR A 189 -4.03 -21.75 -4.29
CA TYR A 189 -4.63 -20.72 -3.42
C TYR A 189 -5.57 -19.79 -4.20
N VAL A 190 -5.14 -19.32 -5.38
CA VAL A 190 -5.98 -18.48 -6.24
C VAL A 190 -7.13 -19.27 -6.86
N ALA A 191 -6.93 -20.56 -7.17
CA ALA A 191 -8.04 -21.44 -7.56
C ALA A 191 -9.00 -21.72 -6.38
N GLN A 192 -8.50 -21.83 -5.15
CA GLN A 192 -9.30 -22.04 -3.93
C GLN A 192 -10.14 -20.80 -3.57
N LEU A 193 -9.67 -19.61 -3.90
CA LEU A 193 -10.45 -18.38 -3.78
C LEU A 193 -11.64 -18.34 -4.77
N GLY A 194 -11.71 -19.28 -5.73
CA GLY A 194 -12.87 -19.45 -6.62
C GLY A 194 -12.90 -18.51 -7.84
N TYR A 195 -11.91 -17.63 -7.99
CA TYR A 195 -11.96 -16.54 -8.97
C TYR A 195 -11.36 -16.86 -10.35
N CYS A 196 -10.49 -17.88 -10.50
CA CYS A 196 -9.82 -18.17 -11.77
C CYS A 196 -9.64 -19.67 -12.07
N LYS A 197 -9.90 -20.09 -13.33
CA LYS A 197 -9.56 -21.45 -13.84
C LYS A 197 -8.18 -21.52 -14.50
N LYS A 198 -7.59 -20.38 -14.89
CA LYS A 198 -6.26 -20.30 -15.53
C LYS A 198 -5.44 -19.17 -14.91
N VAL A 199 -4.22 -19.49 -14.51
CA VAL A 199 -3.24 -18.58 -13.90
C VAL A 199 -2.06 -18.43 -14.84
N TYR A 200 -1.76 -17.18 -15.20
CA TYR A 200 -0.58 -16.80 -15.96
C TYR A 200 0.44 -16.18 -14.97
N ILE A 201 1.65 -16.73 -14.97
CA ILE A 201 2.79 -16.26 -14.17
C ILE A 201 3.82 -15.74 -15.18
#